data_AF-A0A2D4LS40-F1
#
_entry.id   AF-A0A2D4LS40-F1
#
_cell.length_a   1.000
_cell.length_b   1.000
_cell.length_c   1.000
_cell.angle_alpha   90.00
_cell.angle_beta   90.00
_cell.angle_gamma   90.00
#
_symmetry.space_group_name_H-M   'P 1'
#
loop_
_entity.id
_entity.type
_entity.pdbx_description
1 polymer ?
#
loop_
_entity_poly.entity_id
_entity_poly.type
_entity_poly.pdbx_seq_one_letter_code
_entity_poly.pdbx_strand_id
1 'polypeptide(L)'
;KSRGGLGLPDWELYHKAAILLWIRDWIKLRKKRILTIEGHDIQRGWHAFLWDKENKPYSYFYRHKIRNVLTQTWKQIKNKYYLKIPNWVSPLEAVIHPNITEVKKMARYREILDDQGNLKSRQKLEEQGIKLDCGTYMQIQTRYKKDSEELGIDNEIQTLDKILIGPDERLLSKLYKHLLEFERAEEIVKGTMIAWGRNVGHTIDLEEWEKIWNVNYKITKSAAYKENQYKMFYRWH
;
A
#
# COMPACT_ATOMS: atom_id res chain seq x y z
N LYS A 1 9.96 -22.75 -4.38
CA LYS A 1 10.72 -22.98 -3.13
C LYS A 1 10.21 -22.01 -2.06
N SER A 2 9.85 -22.47 -0.86
CA SER A 2 9.25 -21.64 0.20
C SER A 2 10.21 -21.20 1.31
N ARG A 3 11.48 -21.53 1.14
CA ARG A 3 12.56 -21.35 2.10
C ARG A 3 13.78 -20.91 1.29
N GLY A 4 14.55 -19.96 1.82
CA GLY A 4 15.88 -19.66 1.32
C GLY A 4 16.71 -20.94 1.27
N GLY A 5 17.77 -20.99 0.47
CA GLY A 5 18.49 -22.20 0.04
C GLY A 5 19.04 -23.18 1.11
N LEU A 6 18.68 -23.02 2.39
CA LEU A 6 19.08 -23.84 3.53
C LEU A 6 17.89 -24.30 4.41
N GLY A 7 16.64 -24.18 3.94
CA GLY A 7 15.47 -24.56 4.75
C GLY A 7 15.07 -23.55 5.82
N LEU A 8 15.77 -22.41 5.87
CA LEU A 8 15.46 -21.26 6.71
C LEU A 8 14.41 -20.35 6.03
N PRO A 9 13.57 -19.64 6.80
CA PRO A 9 12.77 -18.54 6.28
C PRO A 9 13.68 -17.54 5.56
N ASP A 10 13.17 -16.92 4.51
CA ASP A 10 13.87 -15.78 3.92
C ASP A 10 13.92 -14.66 4.97
N TRP A 11 15.12 -14.41 5.49
CA TRP A 11 15.34 -13.49 6.60
C TRP A 11 15.03 -12.05 6.19
N GLU A 12 15.21 -11.72 4.91
CA GLU A 12 14.90 -10.40 4.37
C GLU A 12 13.39 -10.21 4.33
N LEU A 13 12.64 -11.21 3.83
CA LEU A 13 11.19 -11.20 3.85
C LEU A 13 10.61 -11.17 5.27
N TYR A 14 11.21 -11.91 6.20
CA TYR A 14 10.81 -11.89 7.60
C TYR A 14 11.04 -10.51 8.23
N HIS A 15 12.19 -9.89 7.95
CA HIS A 15 12.50 -8.54 8.38
C HIS A 15 11.49 -7.51 7.82
N LYS A 16 11.18 -7.58 6.51
CA LYS A 16 10.13 -6.75 5.88
C LYS A 16 8.76 -6.96 6.55
N ALA A 17 8.38 -8.20 6.84
CA ALA A 17 7.12 -8.50 7.52
C ALA A 17 7.08 -7.93 8.95
N ALA A 18 8.18 -8.01 9.69
CA ALA A 18 8.30 -7.41 11.02
C ALA A 18 8.21 -5.87 10.97
N ILE A 19 8.81 -5.24 9.96
CA ILE A 19 8.66 -3.79 9.74
C ILE A 19 7.20 -3.44 9.44
N LEU A 20 6.51 -4.21 8.61
CA LEU A 20 5.09 -3.98 8.33
C LEU A 20 4.21 -4.11 9.57
N LEU A 21 4.58 -4.94 10.55
CA LEU A 21 3.90 -4.95 11.86
C LEU A 21 4.00 -3.60 12.56
N TRP A 22 5.18 -2.97 12.54
CA TRP A 22 5.40 -1.66 13.14
C TRP A 22 4.64 -0.57 12.40
N ILE A 23 4.80 -0.53 11.07
CA ILE A 23 4.12 0.43 10.20
C ILE A 23 2.60 0.35 10.38
N ARG A 24 2.05 -0.84 10.62
CA ARG A 24 0.63 -1.00 10.91
C ARG A 24 0.16 -0.24 12.14
N ASP A 25 0.99 -0.09 13.17
CA ASP A 25 0.63 0.74 14.33
C ASP A 25 0.49 2.21 13.94
N TRP A 26 1.34 2.69 13.01
CA TRP A 26 1.26 4.02 12.41
C TRP A 26 0.05 4.17 11.46
N ILE A 27 -0.40 3.09 10.82
CA ILE A 27 -1.60 3.06 9.96
C ILE A 27 -2.90 3.02 10.78
N LYS A 28 -2.92 2.24 11.87
CA LYS A 28 -4.12 2.06 12.70
C LYS A 28 -4.30 3.17 13.70
N LEU A 29 -3.20 3.77 14.14
CA LEU A 29 -3.15 4.86 15.11
C LEU A 29 -3.85 4.53 16.45
N ARG A 30 -3.99 3.24 16.79
CA ARG A 30 -4.72 2.78 17.99
C ARG A 30 -3.90 2.88 19.26
N LYS A 31 -2.59 2.65 19.19
CA LYS A 31 -1.68 2.60 20.35
C LYS A 31 -1.22 3.99 20.76
N LYS A 32 -2.14 4.82 21.26
CA LYS A 32 -1.91 6.24 21.57
C LYS A 32 -0.63 6.49 22.38
N ARG A 33 -0.42 5.75 23.48
CA ARG A 33 0.78 5.93 24.34
C ARG A 33 2.09 5.73 23.57
N ILE A 34 2.17 4.66 22.77
CA ILE A 34 3.35 4.35 21.97
C ILE A 34 3.57 5.45 20.92
N LEU A 35 2.50 5.83 20.22
CA LEU A 35 2.56 6.89 19.19
C LEU A 35 2.93 8.25 19.78
N THR A 36 2.53 8.58 21.01
CA THR A 36 2.94 9.83 21.66
C THR A 36 4.43 9.82 22.00
N ILE A 37 4.96 8.70 22.51
CA ILE A 37 6.40 8.57 22.85
C ILE A 37 7.24 8.56 21.57
N GLU A 38 6.85 7.73 20.60
CA GLU A 38 7.50 7.66 19.28
C GLU A 38 7.31 8.93 18.47
N GLY A 39 6.31 9.74 18.77
CA GLY A 39 5.91 10.92 18.02
C GLY A 39 6.23 12.25 18.69
N HIS A 40 6.94 12.27 19.81
CA HIS A 40 7.11 13.48 20.64
C HIS A 40 7.68 14.70 19.89
N ASP A 41 8.43 14.46 18.81
CA ASP A 41 9.14 15.44 17.99
C ASP A 41 8.53 15.63 16.59
N ILE A 42 7.38 15.00 16.29
CA ILE A 42 6.84 14.99 14.93
C ILE A 42 6.02 16.26 14.65
N GLN A 43 6.26 16.86 13.48
CA GLN A 43 5.60 18.11 13.08
C GLN A 43 4.32 17.87 12.27
N ARG A 44 4.15 16.67 11.71
CA ARG A 44 2.99 16.21 10.94
C ARG A 44 2.50 14.87 11.47
N GLY A 45 1.30 14.46 11.06
CA GLY A 45 0.81 13.12 11.35
C GLY A 45 1.62 12.00 10.72
N TRP A 46 1.47 10.80 11.27
CA TRP A 46 2.09 9.57 10.84
C TRP A 46 1.77 9.23 9.39
N HIS A 47 0.54 9.44 8.93
CA HIS A 47 0.16 9.16 7.55
C HIS A 47 0.83 10.10 6.55
N ALA A 48 1.21 11.32 6.97
CA ALA A 48 2.06 12.17 6.13
C ALA A 48 3.44 11.53 5.93
N PHE A 49 4.06 10.96 6.96
CA PHE A 49 5.35 10.29 6.83
C PHE A 49 5.28 8.98 6.03
N LEU A 50 4.13 8.29 6.06
CA LEU A 50 3.92 7.09 5.25
C LEU A 50 3.70 7.41 3.77
N TRP A 51 3.00 8.51 3.47
CA TRP A 51 2.50 8.76 2.12
C TRP A 51 3.19 9.90 1.38
N ASP A 52 3.57 10.98 2.06
CA ASP A 52 4.19 12.14 1.43
C ASP A 52 5.59 11.84 0.89
N LYS A 53 5.98 12.64 -0.09
CA LYS A 53 7.39 12.73 -0.51
C LYS A 53 8.21 13.29 0.65
N GLU A 54 9.41 12.76 0.82
CA GLU A 54 10.36 13.24 1.83
C GLU A 54 10.60 14.74 1.63
N ASN A 55 10.25 15.51 2.65
CA ASN A 55 10.31 16.95 2.63
C ASN A 55 11.50 17.40 3.50
N LYS A 56 12.44 18.16 2.91
CA LYS A 56 13.62 18.69 3.61
C LYS A 56 13.34 19.32 4.99
N PRO A 57 12.23 20.08 5.19
CA PRO A 57 11.88 20.66 6.49
C PRO A 57 11.64 19.63 7.60
N TYR A 58 11.21 18.41 7.26
CA TYR A 58 10.86 17.35 8.21
C TYR A 58 11.93 16.26 8.30
N SER A 59 13.16 16.57 7.88
CA SER A 59 14.30 15.65 7.90
C SER A 59 14.61 15.07 9.29
N TYR A 60 14.23 15.77 10.37
CA TYR A 60 14.46 15.34 11.75
C TYR A 60 13.83 13.97 12.05
N PHE A 61 12.63 13.70 11.51
CA PHE A 61 11.97 12.39 11.64
C PHE A 61 12.84 11.24 11.12
N TYR A 62 13.56 11.49 10.03
CA TYR A 62 14.43 10.52 9.36
C TYR A 62 15.83 10.42 9.98
N ARG A 63 16.20 11.31 10.92
CA ARG A 63 17.50 11.23 11.62
C ARG A 63 17.54 10.07 12.62
N HIS A 64 16.39 9.65 13.14
CA HIS A 64 16.32 8.52 14.05
C HIS A 64 16.53 7.21 13.28
N LYS A 65 17.57 6.44 13.62
CA LYS A 65 17.97 5.23 12.88
C LYS A 65 16.82 4.24 12.68
N ILE A 66 16.01 3.99 13.71
CA ILE A 66 14.88 3.06 13.62
C ILE A 66 13.81 3.60 12.67
N ARG A 67 13.44 4.88 12.79
CA ARG A 67 12.40 5.49 11.95
C ARG A 67 12.84 5.53 10.49
N ASN A 68 14.12 5.79 10.25
CA ASN A 68 14.71 5.77 8.91
C ASN A 68 14.59 4.38 8.28
N VAL A 69 15.01 3.32 8.98
CA VAL A 69 14.92 1.94 8.48
C VAL A 69 13.45 1.57 8.20
N LEU A 70 12.55 1.84 9.14
CA LEU A 70 11.11 1.58 8.98
C LEU A 70 10.55 2.29 7.73
N THR A 71 10.89 3.57 7.55
CA THR A 71 10.34 4.38 6.46
C THR A 71 10.95 4.02 5.11
N GLN A 72 12.23 3.68 5.06
CA GLN A 72 12.90 3.22 3.83
C GLN A 72 12.33 1.88 3.36
N THR A 73 12.19 0.91 4.26
CA THR A 73 11.56 -0.37 3.91
C THR A 73 10.09 -0.19 3.54
N TRP A 74 9.35 0.65 4.26
CA TRP A 74 7.99 1.00 3.86
C TRP A 74 7.94 1.62 2.47
N LYS A 75 8.85 2.53 2.12
CA LYS A 75 8.91 3.15 0.79
C LYS A 75 9.12 2.12 -0.32
N GLN A 76 10.01 1.15 -0.10
CA GLN A 76 10.23 0.06 -1.05
C GLN A 76 8.97 -0.79 -1.25
N ILE A 77 8.30 -1.15 -0.16
CA ILE A 77 7.05 -1.92 -0.22
C ILE A 77 5.95 -1.07 -0.86
N LYS A 78 5.80 0.19 -0.44
CA LYS A 78 4.80 1.12 -0.95
C LYS A 78 4.88 1.23 -2.47
N ASN A 79 6.08 1.48 -2.99
CA ASN A 79 6.30 1.64 -4.43
C ASN A 79 6.04 0.36 -5.23
N LYS A 80 6.13 -0.82 -4.60
CA LYS A 80 5.82 -2.09 -5.25
C LYS A 80 4.33 -2.43 -5.26
N TYR A 81 3.61 -2.06 -4.20
CA TYR A 81 2.22 -2.49 -3.98
C TYR A 81 1.19 -1.44 -4.40
N TYR A 82 1.49 -0.15 -4.26
CA TYR A 82 0.51 0.92 -4.44
C TYR A 82 0.87 1.81 -5.62
N LEU A 83 0.01 1.81 -6.63
CA LEU A 83 0.02 2.78 -7.74
C LEU A 83 -0.76 4.06 -7.40
N LYS A 84 -1.79 3.91 -6.56
CA LYS A 84 -2.69 4.98 -6.11
C LYS A 84 -2.65 5.11 -4.59
N ILE A 85 -3.16 6.21 -4.07
CA ILE A 85 -3.29 6.42 -2.62
C ILE A 85 -4.37 5.50 -2.06
N PRO A 86 -4.07 4.62 -1.09
CA PRO A 86 -5.05 3.70 -0.58
C PRO A 86 -6.04 4.41 0.33
N ASN A 87 -7.25 3.87 0.31
CA ASN A 87 -8.42 4.40 1.00
C ASN A 87 -8.30 4.48 2.52
N TRP A 88 -7.29 3.85 3.12
CA TRP A 88 -7.04 3.92 4.55
C TRP A 88 -6.25 5.14 5.00
N VAL A 89 -5.59 5.85 4.08
CA VAL A 89 -4.86 7.07 4.41
C VAL A 89 -5.85 8.10 4.94
N SER A 90 -5.51 8.73 6.06
CA SER A 90 -6.29 9.82 6.64
C SER A 90 -5.64 11.15 6.27
N PRO A 91 -6.27 11.96 5.38
CA PRO A 91 -5.79 13.29 5.07
C PRO A 91 -5.92 14.23 6.26
N LEU A 92 -6.93 14.01 7.12
CA LEU A 92 -7.07 14.73 8.38
C LEU A 92 -5.86 14.51 9.27
N GLU A 93 -5.46 13.26 9.48
CA GLU A 93 -4.29 12.97 10.31
C GLU A 93 -2.99 13.45 9.66
N ALA A 94 -2.86 13.33 8.33
CA ALA A 94 -1.67 13.78 7.63
C ALA A 94 -1.47 15.31 7.71
N VAL A 95 -2.56 16.08 7.70
CA VAL A 95 -2.50 17.55 7.66
C VAL A 95 -2.55 18.18 9.07
N ILE A 96 -3.29 17.58 10.00
CA ILE A 96 -3.44 18.10 11.36
C ILE A 96 -2.28 17.62 12.23
N HIS A 97 -1.73 18.53 13.03
CA HIS A 97 -0.67 18.18 13.97
C HIS A 97 -1.14 17.09 14.97
N PRO A 98 -0.35 16.03 15.22
CA PRO A 98 -0.78 14.81 15.93
C PRO A 98 -1.12 14.97 17.41
N ASN A 99 -0.91 16.16 17.99
CA ASN A 99 -1.23 16.43 19.39
C ASN A 99 -2.72 16.73 19.67
N ILE A 100 -3.61 16.65 18.67
CA ILE A 100 -5.05 16.83 18.94
C ILE A 100 -5.72 15.47 19.12
N THR A 101 -5.89 15.12 20.38
CA THR A 101 -6.40 13.87 20.99
C THR A 101 -7.78 13.35 20.54
N GLU A 102 -8.39 13.92 19.50
CA GLU A 102 -9.76 13.59 19.11
C GLU A 102 -9.81 12.49 18.04
N VAL A 103 -10.43 11.37 18.41
CA VAL A 103 -10.76 10.24 17.50
C VAL A 103 -11.52 10.70 16.26
N LYS A 104 -12.25 11.82 16.36
CA LYS A 104 -12.98 12.48 15.26
C LYS A 104 -12.07 13.03 14.15
N LYS A 105 -10.77 13.20 14.40
CA LYS A 105 -9.79 13.77 13.45
C LYS A 105 -8.98 12.70 12.69
N MET A 106 -9.42 11.45 12.71
CA MET A 106 -8.71 10.32 12.09
C MET A 106 -9.44 9.78 10.85
N ALA A 107 -10.41 10.54 10.31
CA ALA A 107 -11.24 10.04 9.23
C ALA A 107 -10.41 9.79 7.96
N ARG A 108 -10.62 8.64 7.35
CA ARG A 108 -9.84 8.12 6.22
C ARG A 108 -10.51 8.48 4.90
N TYR A 109 -9.80 8.31 3.79
CA TYR A 109 -10.38 8.52 2.46
C TYR A 109 -11.69 7.73 2.25
N ARG A 110 -11.73 6.46 2.65
CA ARG A 110 -12.96 5.64 2.62
C ARG A 110 -14.16 6.23 3.37
N GLU A 111 -13.94 7.10 4.34
CA GLU A 111 -14.99 7.71 5.17
C GLU A 111 -15.40 9.07 4.62
N ILE A 112 -14.47 9.85 4.06
CA ILE A 112 -14.72 11.21 3.58
C ILE A 112 -15.09 11.29 2.09
N LEU A 113 -14.80 10.25 1.31
CA LEU A 113 -15.20 10.17 -0.09
C LEU A 113 -16.58 9.53 -0.23
N ASP A 114 -17.29 9.90 -1.29
CA ASP A 114 -18.50 9.23 -1.73
C ASP A 114 -18.21 8.01 -2.61
N ASP A 115 -19.25 7.29 -3.02
CA ASP A 115 -19.12 6.07 -3.84
C ASP A 115 -18.53 6.35 -5.24
N GLN A 116 -18.51 7.61 -5.67
CA GLN A 116 -17.94 8.07 -6.93
C GLN A 116 -16.47 8.49 -6.77
N GLY A 117 -15.93 8.50 -5.54
CA GLY A 117 -14.59 8.94 -5.22
C GLY A 117 -14.47 10.45 -5.00
N ASN A 118 -15.57 11.20 -4.98
CA ASN A 118 -15.57 12.64 -4.74
C ASN A 118 -15.60 12.96 -3.24
N LEU A 119 -14.97 14.08 -2.86
CA LEU A 119 -15.00 14.54 -1.48
C LEU A 119 -16.42 14.98 -1.06
N LYS A 120 -16.94 14.39 0.02
CA LYS A 120 -18.24 14.75 0.60
C LYS A 120 -18.24 16.21 1.07
N SER A 121 -19.40 16.86 0.96
CA SER A 121 -19.61 18.19 1.51
C SER A 121 -19.48 18.19 3.05
N ARG A 122 -19.11 19.35 3.61
CA ARG A 122 -18.99 19.53 5.07
C ARG A 122 -20.26 19.12 5.83
N GLN A 123 -21.44 19.42 5.29
CA GLN A 123 -22.74 19.04 5.89
C GLN A 123 -22.89 17.51 5.97
N LYS A 124 -22.61 16.78 4.89
CA LYS A 124 -22.66 15.31 4.88
C LYS A 124 -21.66 14.68 5.86
N LEU A 125 -20.50 15.30 6.04
CA LEU A 125 -19.52 14.86 7.03
C LEU A 125 -20.01 15.10 8.47
N GLU A 126 -20.66 16.23 8.72
CA GLU A 126 -21.26 16.54 10.03
C GLU A 126 -22.39 15.57 10.39
N GLU A 127 -23.24 15.20 9.42
CA GLU A 127 -24.27 14.17 9.58
C GLU A 127 -23.68 12.81 9.96
N GLN A 128 -22.49 12.48 9.43
CA GLN A 128 -21.73 11.26 9.77
C GLN A 128 -20.97 11.37 11.11
N GLY A 129 -21.13 12.47 11.83
CA GLY A 129 -20.48 12.73 13.12
C GLY A 129 -19.04 13.25 13.03
N ILE A 130 -18.54 13.52 11.82
CA ILE A 130 -17.22 14.12 11.54
C ILE A 130 -17.40 15.65 11.52
N LYS A 131 -17.37 16.26 12.70
CA LYS A 131 -17.45 17.72 12.84
C LYS A 131 -16.10 18.36 12.52
N LEU A 132 -16.06 19.18 11.47
CA LEU A 132 -14.87 19.90 11.02
C LEU A 132 -15.16 21.40 10.98
N ASP A 133 -14.20 22.20 11.46
CA ASP A 133 -14.20 23.62 11.21
C ASP A 133 -13.91 23.91 9.72
N CYS A 134 -14.28 25.11 9.28
CA CYS A 134 -14.13 25.52 7.88
C CYS A 134 -12.65 25.47 7.41
N GLY A 135 -11.71 25.87 8.26
CA GLY A 135 -10.29 25.88 7.93
C GLY A 135 -9.73 24.46 7.71
N THR A 136 -10.05 23.54 8.61
CA THR A 136 -9.67 22.13 8.47
C THR A 136 -10.29 21.51 7.22
N TYR A 137 -11.55 21.82 6.90
CA TYR A 137 -12.18 21.33 5.67
C TYR A 137 -11.48 21.85 4.40
N MET A 138 -11.10 23.13 4.36
CA MET A 138 -10.33 23.72 3.25
C MET A 138 -8.95 23.06 3.07
N GLN A 139 -8.29 22.72 4.17
CA GLN A 139 -7.02 21.99 4.16
C GLN A 139 -7.18 20.59 3.53
N ILE A 140 -8.24 19.87 3.89
CA ILE A 140 -8.56 18.56 3.29
C ILE A 140 -8.87 18.71 1.80
N GLN A 141 -9.63 19.73 1.40
CA GLN A 141 -9.92 19.97 -0.01
C GLN A 141 -8.65 20.17 -0.84
N THR A 142 -7.72 20.98 -0.31
CA THR A 142 -6.43 21.22 -0.96
C THR A 142 -5.62 19.92 -1.05
N ARG A 143 -5.63 19.11 0.02
CA ARG A 143 -4.93 17.83 0.05
C ARG A 143 -5.52 16.83 -0.93
N TYR A 144 -6.85 16.67 -0.92
CA TYR A 144 -7.58 15.79 -1.81
C TYR A 144 -7.31 16.13 -3.28
N LYS A 145 -7.37 17.43 -3.63
CA LYS A 145 -7.08 17.89 -5.00
C LYS A 145 -5.67 17.47 -5.43
N LYS A 146 -4.67 17.74 -4.59
CA LYS A 146 -3.28 17.35 -4.85
C LYS A 146 -3.12 15.84 -5.01
N ASP A 147 -3.69 15.07 -4.08
CA ASP A 147 -3.60 13.61 -4.05
C ASP A 147 -4.30 12.97 -5.27
N SER A 148 -5.45 13.53 -5.67
CA SER A 148 -6.21 13.11 -6.84
C SER A 148 -5.48 13.43 -8.16
N GLU A 149 -4.78 14.56 -8.24
CA GLU A 149 -4.03 14.99 -9.43
C GLU A 149 -2.69 14.25 -9.58
N GLU A 150 -1.97 13.97 -8.48
CA GLU A 150 -0.64 13.35 -8.55
C GLU A 150 -0.67 11.83 -8.77
N LEU A 151 -1.46 11.10 -7.98
CA LEU A 151 -1.46 9.62 -7.98
C LEU A 151 -2.88 9.04 -8.15
N GLY A 152 -3.91 9.82 -7.86
CA GLY A 152 -5.27 9.31 -7.73
C GLY A 152 -5.47 8.54 -6.43
N ILE A 153 -6.72 8.41 -6.00
CA ILE A 153 -7.10 7.66 -4.80
C ILE A 153 -7.71 6.33 -5.26
N ASP A 154 -7.30 5.24 -4.62
CA ASP A 154 -7.79 3.91 -4.92
C ASP A 154 -9.17 3.74 -4.30
N ASN A 155 -10.15 3.31 -5.09
CA ASN A 155 -11.49 3.03 -4.60
C ASN A 155 -11.61 1.61 -4.01
N GLU A 156 -10.71 0.69 -4.40
CA GLU A 156 -10.76 -0.69 -3.96
C GLU A 156 -9.81 -0.97 -2.78
N ILE A 157 -10.17 -1.96 -1.96
CA ILE A 157 -9.32 -2.40 -0.86
C ILE A 157 -8.32 -3.43 -1.40
N GLN A 158 -7.04 -3.04 -1.43
CA GLN A 158 -5.98 -3.93 -1.89
C GLN A 158 -5.78 -5.13 -0.95
N THR A 159 -5.16 -6.19 -1.47
CA THR A 159 -4.92 -7.42 -0.70
C THR A 159 -4.05 -7.17 0.53
N LEU A 160 -3.01 -6.32 0.41
CA LEU A 160 -2.17 -5.93 1.53
C LEU A 160 -2.95 -5.12 2.58
N ASP A 161 -3.85 -4.23 2.16
CA ASP A 161 -4.71 -3.43 3.04
C ASP A 161 -5.60 -4.31 3.91
N LYS A 162 -6.16 -5.40 3.34
CA LYS A 162 -6.98 -6.35 4.10
C LYS A 162 -6.20 -6.95 5.27
N ILE A 163 -4.91 -7.20 5.09
CA ILE A 163 -4.03 -7.75 6.14
C ILE A 163 -3.67 -6.65 7.16
N LEU A 164 -3.27 -5.47 6.69
CA LEU A 164 -2.86 -4.35 7.54
C LEU A 164 -4.02 -3.80 8.38
N ILE A 165 -5.22 -3.68 7.82
CA ILE A 165 -6.40 -3.11 8.51
C ILE A 165 -7.13 -4.19 9.32
N GLY A 166 -7.06 -5.45 8.88
CA GLY A 166 -7.75 -6.61 9.46
C GLY A 166 -7.34 -6.94 10.91
N PRO A 167 -7.81 -8.08 11.45
CA PRO A 167 -7.55 -8.48 12.83
C PRO A 167 -6.07 -8.82 13.10
N ASP A 168 -5.66 -8.75 14.37
CA ASP A 168 -4.26 -8.89 14.80
C ASP A 168 -3.77 -10.35 14.82
N GLU A 169 -4.67 -11.31 14.66
CA GLU A 169 -4.37 -12.73 14.78
C GLU A 169 -3.37 -13.21 13.72
N ARG A 170 -2.25 -13.80 14.19
CA ARG A 170 -1.17 -14.38 13.36
C ARG A 170 -0.67 -13.41 12.27
N LEU A 171 -0.70 -12.12 12.56
CA LEU A 171 -0.44 -11.07 11.58
C LEU A 171 0.95 -11.20 10.94
N LEU A 172 1.98 -11.49 11.74
CA LEU A 172 3.34 -11.66 11.21
C LEU A 172 3.39 -12.77 10.16
N SER A 173 2.78 -13.91 10.46
CA SER A 173 2.70 -15.05 9.55
C SER A 173 1.88 -14.72 8.29
N LYS A 174 0.78 -13.97 8.43
CA LYS A 174 -0.03 -13.50 7.28
C LYS A 174 0.76 -12.56 6.37
N LEU A 175 1.46 -11.58 6.95
CA LEU A 175 2.30 -10.64 6.21
C LEU A 175 3.46 -11.37 5.51
N TYR A 176 4.19 -12.22 6.22
CA TYR A 176 5.29 -12.98 5.65
C TYR A 176 4.81 -13.87 4.49
N LYS A 177 3.70 -14.60 4.67
CA LYS A 177 3.12 -15.43 3.62
C LYS A 177 2.71 -14.61 2.40
N HIS A 178 2.08 -13.46 2.61
CA HIS A 178 1.68 -12.57 1.53
C HIS A 178 2.87 -12.00 0.74
N LEU A 179 3.90 -11.50 1.45
CA LEU A 179 5.13 -11.02 0.81
C LEU A 179 5.82 -12.13 0.01
N LEU A 180 5.88 -13.35 0.57
CA LEU A 180 6.48 -14.51 -0.08
C LEU A 180 5.71 -14.95 -1.34
N GLU A 181 4.38 -14.90 -1.31
CA GLU A 181 3.53 -15.17 -2.48
C GLU A 181 3.74 -14.12 -3.57
N PHE A 182 3.80 -12.84 -3.18
CA PHE A 182 4.04 -11.74 -4.09
C PHE A 182 5.43 -11.81 -4.76
N GLU A 183 6.49 -12.03 -3.99
CA GLU A 183 7.85 -12.14 -4.56
C GLU A 183 7.97 -13.35 -5.51
N ARG A 184 7.34 -14.49 -5.20
CA ARG A 184 7.31 -15.61 -6.16
C ARG A 184 6.53 -15.30 -7.43
N ALA A 185 5.41 -14.59 -7.31
CA ALA A 185 4.66 -14.16 -8.50
C ALA A 185 5.53 -13.23 -9.36
N GLU A 186 6.25 -12.29 -8.75
CA GLU A 186 7.21 -11.40 -9.44
C GLU A 186 8.33 -12.20 -10.13
N GLU A 187 8.91 -13.21 -9.46
CA GLU A 187 9.90 -14.11 -10.06
C GLU A 187 9.33 -14.89 -11.26
N ILE A 188 8.10 -15.39 -11.16
CA ILE A 188 7.43 -16.09 -12.27
C ILE A 188 7.24 -15.13 -13.45
N VAL A 189 6.74 -13.92 -13.20
CA VAL A 189 6.54 -12.90 -14.24
C VAL A 189 7.87 -12.56 -14.93
N LYS A 190 8.94 -12.29 -14.16
CA LYS A 190 10.28 -12.05 -14.71
C LYS A 190 10.79 -13.24 -15.52
N GLY A 191 10.58 -14.46 -15.02
CA GLY A 191 10.93 -15.69 -15.74
C GLY A 191 10.18 -15.81 -17.07
N THR A 192 8.89 -15.49 -17.09
CA THR A 192 8.07 -15.50 -18.32
C THR A 192 8.49 -14.41 -19.31
N MET A 193 8.86 -13.22 -18.84
CA MET A 193 9.38 -12.15 -19.69
C MET A 193 10.73 -12.52 -20.31
N ILE A 194 11.61 -13.20 -19.56
CA ILE A 194 12.88 -13.72 -20.08
C ILE A 194 12.63 -14.82 -21.13
N ALA A 195 11.71 -15.74 -20.86
CA ALA A 195 11.34 -16.79 -21.82
C ALA A 195 10.71 -16.22 -23.09
N TRP A 196 9.87 -15.18 -22.96
CA TRP A 196 9.32 -14.43 -24.08
C TRP A 196 10.43 -13.83 -24.94
N GLY A 197 11.39 -13.12 -24.34
CA GLY A 197 12.53 -12.56 -25.07
C GLY A 197 13.33 -13.61 -25.83
N ARG A 198 13.52 -14.81 -25.24
CA ARG A 198 14.20 -15.93 -25.90
C ARG A 198 13.39 -16.55 -27.05
N ASN A 199 12.09 -16.73 -26.86
CA ASN A 199 11.23 -17.46 -27.81
C ASN A 199 10.74 -16.58 -28.96
N VAL A 200 10.47 -15.30 -28.70
CA VAL A 200 9.91 -14.32 -29.64
C VAL A 200 11.01 -13.43 -30.23
N GLY A 201 12.19 -13.36 -29.62
CA GLY A 201 13.32 -12.56 -30.08
C GLY A 201 13.24 -11.07 -29.72
N HIS A 202 12.23 -10.67 -28.95
CA HIS A 202 12.02 -9.29 -28.50
C HIS A 202 11.78 -9.24 -27.00
N THR A 203 12.51 -8.38 -26.30
CA THR A 203 12.26 -8.09 -24.88
C THR A 203 10.96 -7.32 -24.73
N ILE A 204 10.19 -7.66 -23.71
CA ILE A 204 8.95 -6.98 -23.35
C ILE A 204 9.12 -6.38 -21.96
N ASP A 205 8.60 -5.18 -21.76
CA ASP A 205 8.57 -4.56 -20.43
C ASP A 205 7.31 -4.95 -19.65
N LEU A 206 7.25 -4.56 -18.37
CA LEU A 206 6.16 -4.99 -17.49
C LEU A 206 4.82 -4.35 -17.91
N GLU A 207 4.84 -3.13 -18.42
CA GLU A 207 3.66 -2.35 -18.78
C GLU A 207 3.02 -2.90 -20.06
N GLU A 208 3.83 -3.23 -21.06
CA GLU A 208 3.42 -3.94 -22.27
C GLU A 208 2.93 -5.36 -21.93
N TRP A 209 3.60 -6.08 -21.03
CA TRP A 209 3.18 -7.40 -20.58
C TRP A 209 1.79 -7.35 -19.94
N GLU A 210 1.56 -6.42 -19.01
CA GLU A 210 0.24 -6.23 -18.36
C GLU A 210 -0.85 -5.85 -19.37
N LYS A 211 -0.53 -4.99 -20.34
CA LYS A 211 -1.46 -4.60 -21.41
C LYS A 211 -1.86 -5.82 -22.25
N ILE A 212 -0.90 -6.63 -22.69
CA ILE A 212 -1.16 -7.85 -23.47
C ILE A 212 -1.97 -8.84 -22.64
N TRP A 213 -1.61 -9.04 -21.37
CA TRP A 213 -2.30 -9.97 -20.48
C TRP A 213 -3.76 -9.59 -20.25
N ASN A 214 -4.04 -8.31 -19.97
CA ASN A 214 -5.38 -7.81 -19.72
C ASN A 214 -6.25 -7.78 -21.00
N VAL A 215 -5.67 -7.52 -22.18
CA VAL A 215 -6.37 -7.57 -23.47
C VAL A 215 -6.67 -9.02 -23.86
N ASN A 216 -5.70 -9.93 -23.71
CA ASN A 216 -5.85 -11.32 -24.12
C ASN A 216 -6.59 -12.20 -23.11
N TYR A 217 -6.79 -11.74 -21.86
CA TYR A 217 -7.64 -12.42 -20.88
C TYR A 217 -9.05 -12.74 -21.45
N LYS A 218 -9.57 -11.86 -22.32
CA LYS A 218 -10.84 -12.07 -23.04
C LYS A 218 -10.76 -13.15 -24.13
N ILE A 219 -9.59 -13.33 -24.76
CA ILE A 219 -9.35 -14.34 -25.81
C ILE A 219 -9.15 -15.74 -25.18
N THR A 220 -8.57 -15.82 -23.98
CA THR A 220 -8.32 -17.07 -23.22
C THR A 220 -9.56 -17.79 -22.68
N LYS A 221 -10.78 -17.34 -22.99
CA LYS A 221 -12.01 -18.13 -22.73
C LYS A 221 -12.13 -19.39 -23.60
N SER A 222 -11.30 -19.55 -24.63
CA SER A 222 -11.23 -20.80 -25.40
C SER A 222 -10.56 -21.91 -24.58
N ALA A 223 -11.33 -22.93 -24.20
CA ALA A 223 -10.85 -24.07 -23.41
C ALA A 223 -9.68 -24.80 -24.08
N ALA A 224 -9.70 -24.93 -25.41
CA ALA A 224 -8.65 -25.59 -26.18
C ALA A 224 -7.30 -24.85 -26.13
N TYR A 225 -7.33 -23.51 -26.13
CA TYR A 225 -6.09 -22.72 -26.02
C TYR A 225 -5.52 -22.76 -24.59
N LYS A 226 -6.39 -22.74 -23.57
CA LYS A 226 -5.98 -22.90 -22.17
C LYS A 226 -5.37 -24.28 -21.91
N GLU A 227 -5.95 -25.33 -22.47
CA GLU A 227 -5.42 -26.70 -22.40
C GLU A 227 -4.05 -26.83 -23.09
N ASN A 228 -3.89 -26.26 -24.29
CA ASN A 228 -2.60 -26.25 -24.98
C ASN A 228 -1.54 -25.44 -24.23
N GLN A 229 -1.90 -24.31 -23.62
CA GLN A 229 -1.01 -23.56 -22.73
C GLN A 229 -0.60 -24.42 -21.53
N TYR A 230 -1.54 -25.08 -20.85
CA TYR A 230 -1.22 -26.00 -19.75
C TYR A 230 -0.33 -27.17 -20.18
N LYS A 231 -0.58 -27.77 -21.34
CA LYS A 231 0.27 -28.85 -21.91
C LYS A 231 1.69 -28.35 -22.21
N MET A 232 1.84 -27.13 -22.72
CA MET A 232 3.16 -26.50 -22.90
C MET A 232 3.85 -26.19 -21.56
N PHE A 233 3.12 -25.68 -20.56
CA PHE A 233 3.67 -25.35 -19.24
C PHE A 233 4.13 -26.59 -18.45
N TYR A 234 3.42 -27.70 -18.56
CA TYR A 234 3.72 -28.93 -17.82
C TYR A 234 4.41 -30.02 -18.66
N ARG A 235 4.72 -29.76 -19.94
CA ARG A 235 5.31 -30.72 -20.90
C ARG A 235 4.60 -32.09 -20.89
N TRP A 236 3.29 -32.08 -20.78
CA TRP A 236 2.50 -33.29 -21.02
C TRP A 236 2.30 -33.42 -22.53
N HIS A 237 2.93 -34.44 -23.12
CA HIS A 237 2.63 -34.92 -24.46
C HIS A 237 1.38 -35.79 -24.44
#